data_AF-A0A8C6X656-F1
#
_entry.id   AF-A0A8C6X656-F1
#
_cell.length_a   1.000
_cell.length_b   1.000
_cell.length_c   1.000
_cell.angle_alpha   90.00
_cell.angle_beta   90.00
_cell.angle_gamma   90.00
#
_symmetry.space_group_name_H-M   'P 1'
#
loop_
_entity.id
_entity.type
_entity.pdbx_description
1 polymer ?
#
loop_
_entity_poly.entity_id
_entity_poly.type
_entity_poly.pdbx_seq_one_letter_code
_entity_poly.pdbx_strand_id
1 'polypeptide(L)'
;MRIAGAAKLVIAVAVFLLMFYVISQVFEIKMDASLGNLFARSALDLPLRTTKPPKYKCGTTKACPANHFAFKMASGAANVVGPKICVEDNVLMSGVKNNVGRGINIALINGKTGEVMDTKFFDMWGGDVAPFIAFLKTFADGTIVLMATYDDGATKLTEEARKLISDLGSTSIMTLGFRDSWVFCGGKGIKTKSPFEQHIKNNKDTNKYEGWPEVVEMEGCIPQKLE
;
A
#
# COMPACT_ATOMS: atom_id res chain seq x y z
N MET A 1 -49.61 -35.21 -64.67
CA MET A 1 -48.58 -35.89 -63.83
C MET A 1 -47.28 -35.07 -63.79
N ARG A 2 -47.19 -33.98 -62.99
CA ARG A 2 -45.90 -33.27 -62.72
C ARG A 2 -45.80 -32.61 -61.34
N ILE A 3 -46.90 -32.56 -60.57
CA ILE A 3 -46.93 -31.89 -59.24
C ILE A 3 -46.40 -32.80 -58.13
N ALA A 4 -46.65 -34.11 -58.22
CA ALA A 4 -46.19 -35.08 -57.22
C ALA A 4 -44.66 -35.26 -57.16
N GLY A 5 -43.96 -35.02 -58.28
CA GLY A 5 -42.50 -35.08 -58.34
C GLY A 5 -41.83 -33.88 -57.68
N ALA A 6 -42.38 -32.67 -57.90
CA ALA A 6 -41.87 -31.44 -57.30
C ALA A 6 -42.05 -31.45 -55.77
N ALA A 7 -43.19 -31.92 -55.27
CA ALA A 7 -43.43 -32.02 -53.83
C ALA A 7 -42.45 -32.99 -53.14
N LYS A 8 -42.15 -34.14 -53.76
CA LYS A 8 -41.17 -35.10 -53.25
C LYS A 8 -39.75 -34.53 -53.24
N LEU A 9 -39.39 -33.73 -54.25
CA LEU A 9 -38.09 -33.06 -54.30
C LEU A 9 -37.95 -32.02 -53.19
N VAL A 10 -38.97 -31.20 -52.95
CA VAL A 10 -38.96 -30.19 -51.87
C VAL A 10 -38.83 -30.86 -50.50
N ILE A 11 -39.56 -31.95 -50.25
CA ILE A 11 -39.45 -32.70 -49.00
C ILE A 11 -38.04 -33.30 -48.84
N ALA A 12 -37.46 -33.88 -49.90
CA ALA A 12 -36.12 -34.45 -49.84
C ALA A 12 -35.05 -33.38 -49.54
N VAL A 13 -35.16 -32.19 -50.14
CA VAL A 13 -34.24 -31.07 -49.86
C VAL A 13 -34.41 -30.58 -48.42
N ALA A 14 -35.64 -30.44 -47.93
CA ALA A 14 -35.89 -30.02 -46.55
C ALA A 14 -35.30 -31.01 -45.54
N VAL A 15 -35.48 -32.33 -45.76
CA VAL A 15 -34.90 -33.37 -44.90
C VAL A 15 -33.38 -33.36 -44.94
N PHE A 16 -32.78 -33.14 -46.12
CA PHE A 16 -31.33 -33.04 -46.26
C PHE A 16 -30.75 -31.85 -45.48
N LEU A 17 -31.40 -30.68 -45.58
CA LEU A 17 -30.97 -29.48 -44.83
C LEU A 17 -31.11 -29.68 -43.31
N LEU A 18 -32.19 -30.35 -42.86
CA LEU A 18 -32.41 -30.63 -41.45
C LEU A 18 -31.37 -31.63 -40.91
N MET A 19 -31.05 -32.67 -41.68
CA MET A 19 -29.98 -33.62 -41.34
C MET A 19 -28.62 -32.94 -41.31
N PHE A 20 -28.31 -32.07 -42.27
CA PHE A 20 -27.07 -31.32 -42.28
C PHE A 20 -26.94 -30.41 -41.05
N TYR A 21 -28.01 -29.69 -40.69
CA TYR A 21 -28.04 -28.85 -39.50
C TYR A 21 -27.79 -29.65 -38.21
N VAL A 22 -28.43 -30.81 -38.05
CA VAL A 22 -28.22 -31.68 -36.88
C VAL A 22 -26.78 -32.21 -36.85
N ILE A 23 -26.21 -32.61 -37.99
CA ILE A 23 -24.82 -33.07 -38.07
C ILE A 23 -23.85 -31.95 -37.68
N SER A 24 -24.07 -30.71 -38.15
CA SER A 24 -23.24 -29.56 -37.78
C SER A 24 -23.28 -29.29 -36.28
N GLN A 25 -24.46 -29.32 -35.66
CA GLN A 25 -24.60 -29.14 -34.20
C GLN A 25 -23.88 -30.24 -33.41
N VAL A 26 -23.98 -31.50 -33.84
CA VAL A 26 -23.29 -32.63 -33.19
C VAL A 26 -21.76 -32.53 -33.37
N PHE A 27 -21.30 -32.02 -34.52
CA PHE A 27 -19.87 -31.84 -34.79
C PHE A 27 -19.26 -30.73 -33.92
N GLU A 28 -19.96 -29.60 -33.74
CA GLU A 28 -19.55 -28.54 -32.81
C GLU A 28 -19.47 -29.04 -31.36
N ILE A 29 -20.48 -29.77 -30.88
CA ILE A 29 -20.50 -30.33 -29.51
C ILE A 29 -19.34 -31.33 -29.30
N LYS A 30 -19.07 -32.20 -30.30
CA LYS A 30 -17.93 -33.13 -30.21
C LYS A 30 -16.59 -32.42 -30.28
N MET A 31 -16.47 -31.33 -31.04
CA MET A 31 -15.25 -30.54 -31.09
C MET A 31 -14.96 -29.88 -29.75
N ASP A 32 -15.95 -29.25 -29.10
CA ASP A 32 -15.76 -28.65 -27.76
C ASP A 32 -15.37 -29.69 -26.70
N ALA A 33 -16.01 -30.86 -26.71
CA ALA A 33 -15.68 -31.94 -25.78
C ALA A 33 -14.30 -32.57 -26.05
N SER A 34 -13.91 -32.70 -27.32
CA SER A 34 -12.60 -33.24 -27.70
C SER A 34 -11.46 -32.24 -27.50
N LEU A 35 -11.71 -30.93 -27.70
CA LEU A 35 -10.74 -29.87 -27.36
C LEU A 35 -10.52 -29.82 -25.85
N GLY A 36 -11.61 -29.83 -25.06
CA GLY A 36 -11.52 -29.82 -23.59
C GLY A 36 -10.71 -31.00 -23.03
N ASN A 37 -10.87 -32.20 -23.60
CA ASN A 37 -10.12 -33.38 -23.20
C ASN A 37 -8.66 -33.42 -23.71
N LEU A 38 -8.32 -32.69 -24.77
CA LEU A 38 -6.94 -32.53 -25.25
C LEU A 38 -6.16 -31.50 -24.43
N PHE A 39 -6.81 -30.43 -23.97
CA PHE A 39 -6.17 -29.43 -23.10
C PHE A 39 -6.00 -29.91 -21.65
N ALA A 40 -6.84 -30.84 -21.17
CA ALA A 40 -6.73 -31.38 -19.81
C ALA A 40 -5.54 -32.36 -19.61
N ARG A 41 -4.94 -32.87 -20.69
CA ARG A 41 -3.90 -33.93 -20.61
C ARG A 41 -2.45 -33.46 -20.74
N SER A 42 -2.22 -32.17 -20.97
CA SER A 42 -0.87 -31.59 -21.05
C SER A 42 -0.48 -30.73 -19.84
N ALA A 43 -1.20 -30.87 -18.71
CA ALA A 43 -0.69 -30.42 -17.42
C ALA A 43 0.43 -31.36 -16.96
N LEU A 44 1.58 -31.27 -17.64
CA LEU A 44 2.84 -31.65 -17.02
C LEU A 44 3.01 -30.73 -15.81
N ASP A 45 2.97 -31.32 -14.62
CA ASP A 45 3.44 -30.75 -13.37
C ASP A 45 4.94 -30.43 -13.47
N LEU A 46 5.30 -29.45 -14.30
CA LEU A 46 6.45 -28.62 -13.97
C LEU A 46 6.06 -27.86 -12.70
N PRO A 47 6.92 -27.76 -11.68
CA PRO A 47 6.69 -26.76 -10.65
C PRO A 47 6.69 -25.43 -11.39
N LEU A 48 5.51 -24.82 -11.51
CA LEU A 48 5.38 -23.43 -11.92
C LEU A 48 6.21 -22.66 -10.90
N ARG A 49 7.49 -22.40 -11.23
CA ARG A 49 8.27 -21.36 -10.60
C ARG A 49 7.40 -20.13 -10.75
N THR A 50 6.77 -19.73 -9.66
CA THR A 50 6.01 -18.50 -9.59
C THR A 50 6.90 -17.39 -10.11
N THR A 51 6.61 -16.92 -11.33
CA THR A 51 7.29 -15.78 -11.97
C THR A 51 6.93 -14.45 -11.29
N LYS A 52 6.01 -14.48 -10.32
CA LYS A 52 5.75 -13.35 -9.44
C LYS A 52 6.93 -13.20 -8.48
N PRO A 53 7.58 -12.03 -8.43
CA PRO A 53 8.58 -11.77 -7.40
C PRO A 53 7.97 -12.05 -6.03
N PRO A 54 8.75 -12.61 -5.09
CA PRO A 54 8.26 -12.89 -3.74
C PRO A 54 7.69 -11.61 -3.13
N LYS A 55 6.43 -11.66 -2.70
CA LYS A 55 5.79 -10.57 -1.98
C LYS A 55 6.23 -10.64 -0.52
N TYR A 56 7.03 -9.67 -0.10
CA TYR A 56 7.40 -9.51 1.30
C TYR A 56 6.41 -8.61 2.03
N LYS A 57 6.45 -8.64 3.37
CA LYS A 57 5.56 -7.86 4.23
C LYS A 57 5.60 -6.38 3.86
N CYS A 58 4.45 -5.71 3.84
CA CYS A 58 4.22 -4.34 3.38
C CYS A 58 4.68 -4.04 1.95
N GLY A 59 4.97 -5.06 1.13
CA GLY A 59 5.53 -4.87 -0.21
C GLY A 59 6.95 -4.30 -0.18
N THR A 60 7.74 -4.67 0.84
CA THR A 60 9.18 -4.36 0.88
C THR A 60 9.94 -5.09 -0.23
N THR A 61 11.12 -4.59 -0.56
CA THR A 61 12.02 -5.20 -1.56
C THR A 61 12.69 -6.49 -1.09
N LYS A 62 12.84 -6.67 0.23
CA LYS A 62 13.47 -7.82 0.87
C LYS A 62 12.75 -8.24 2.14
N ALA A 63 12.92 -9.51 2.52
CA ALA A 63 12.47 -10.02 3.81
C ALA A 63 13.27 -9.41 4.97
N CYS A 64 12.62 -9.20 6.11
CA CYS A 64 13.31 -8.79 7.32
C CYS A 64 13.97 -9.98 8.04
N PRO A 65 15.10 -9.76 8.75
CA PRO A 65 15.68 -10.77 9.63
C PRO A 65 14.72 -11.20 10.73
N ALA A 66 15.05 -12.30 11.42
CA ALA A 66 14.33 -12.70 12.63
C ALA A 66 14.33 -11.57 13.69
N ASN A 67 13.29 -11.52 14.51
CA ASN A 67 13.10 -10.50 15.57
C ASN A 67 13.13 -9.06 15.04
N HIS A 68 12.56 -8.83 13.86
CA HIS A 68 12.36 -7.51 13.30
C HIS A 68 10.94 -7.35 12.76
N PHE A 69 10.40 -6.15 12.88
CA PHE A 69 9.14 -5.75 12.26
C PHE A 69 9.40 -5.08 10.91
N ALA A 70 8.83 -5.59 9.84
CA ALA A 70 8.84 -4.95 8.53
C ALA A 70 7.93 -3.72 8.54
N PHE A 71 8.38 -2.62 7.96
CA PHE A 71 7.54 -1.45 7.73
C PHE A 71 7.78 -0.84 6.35
N LYS A 72 6.75 -0.17 5.84
CA LYS A 72 6.83 0.70 4.68
C LYS A 72 5.93 1.90 4.89
N MET A 73 6.46 3.08 4.62
CA MET A 73 5.72 4.32 4.79
C MET A 73 6.03 5.34 3.69
N ALA A 74 5.05 6.20 3.44
CA ALA A 74 5.12 7.27 2.46
C ALA A 74 4.46 8.52 3.03
N SER A 75 5.02 9.70 2.73
CA SER A 75 4.34 10.97 2.96
C SER A 75 3.13 11.12 2.04
N GLY A 76 2.32 12.18 2.26
CA GLY A 76 1.29 12.56 1.32
C GLY A 76 1.86 13.14 0.02
N ALA A 77 1.05 13.11 -1.04
CA ALA A 77 1.33 13.82 -2.29
C ALA A 77 0.51 15.12 -2.30
N ALA A 78 1.21 16.24 -2.16
CA ALA A 78 0.61 17.56 -1.96
C ALA A 78 -0.50 17.49 -0.89
N ASN A 79 -1.69 18.00 -1.21
CA ASN A 79 -2.90 17.93 -0.39
C ASN A 79 -3.96 16.96 -0.95
N VAL A 80 -3.62 16.12 -1.94
CA VAL A 80 -4.60 15.28 -2.67
C VAL A 80 -4.54 13.79 -2.33
N VAL A 81 -3.35 13.27 -2.04
CA VAL A 81 -3.18 11.87 -1.61
C VAL A 81 -2.57 11.86 -0.22
N GLY A 82 -3.28 11.29 0.75
CA GLY A 82 -2.79 11.15 2.11
C GLY A 82 -1.64 10.13 2.25
N PRO A 83 -0.89 10.19 3.36
CA PRO A 83 0.24 9.32 3.62
C PRO A 83 -0.22 7.87 3.79
N LYS A 84 0.74 6.95 3.75
CA LYS A 84 0.51 5.53 4.01
C LYS A 84 1.53 5.02 5.02
N ILE A 85 1.08 4.30 6.04
CA ILE A 85 1.94 3.65 7.04
C ILE A 85 1.50 2.18 7.15
N CYS A 86 2.42 1.27 6.87
CA CYS A 86 2.25 -0.17 6.98
C CYS A 86 3.31 -0.76 7.90
N VAL A 87 2.91 -1.65 8.81
CA VAL A 87 3.79 -2.41 9.70
C VAL A 87 3.31 -3.87 9.71
N GLU A 88 4.20 -4.83 9.51
CA GLU A 88 3.89 -6.27 9.54
C GLU A 88 2.69 -6.67 8.67
N ASP A 89 2.66 -6.19 7.42
CA ASP A 89 1.54 -6.34 6.45
C ASP A 89 0.22 -5.67 6.83
N ASN A 90 0.16 -5.00 7.99
CA ASN A 90 -1.01 -4.28 8.45
C ASN A 90 -0.91 -2.81 8.06
N VAL A 91 -1.79 -2.36 7.15
CA VAL A 91 -1.94 -0.94 6.85
C VAL A 91 -2.60 -0.25 8.04
N LEU A 92 -1.83 0.55 8.78
CA LEU A 92 -2.26 1.25 9.97
C LEU A 92 -2.96 2.57 9.60
N MET A 93 -2.33 3.34 8.70
CA MET A 93 -2.84 4.62 8.23
C MET A 93 -2.81 4.69 6.70
N SER A 94 -3.90 5.14 6.08
CA SER A 94 -3.94 5.42 4.64
C SER A 94 -5.15 6.26 4.27
N GLY A 95 -5.11 6.89 3.08
CA GLY A 95 -6.27 7.56 2.49
C GLY A 95 -7.48 6.63 2.37
N VAL A 96 -7.29 5.37 1.96
CA VAL A 96 -8.38 4.39 1.80
C VAL A 96 -9.03 4.01 3.14
N LYS A 97 -8.28 4.05 4.25
CA LYS A 97 -8.80 3.81 5.60
C LYS A 97 -9.52 5.03 6.19
N ASN A 98 -9.53 6.17 5.49
CA ASN A 98 -10.13 7.42 5.95
C ASN A 98 -9.67 7.86 7.35
N ASN A 99 -8.40 7.57 7.70
CA ASN A 99 -7.83 7.87 9.02
C ASN A 99 -6.53 8.71 8.94
N VAL A 100 -6.37 9.44 7.83
CA VAL A 100 -5.25 10.37 7.61
C VAL A 100 -5.78 11.78 7.38
N GLY A 101 -5.00 12.78 7.76
CA GLY A 101 -5.36 14.18 7.62
C GLY A 101 -4.14 15.08 7.46
N ARG A 102 -4.37 16.35 7.08
CA ARG A 102 -3.31 17.36 6.97
C ARG A 102 -2.49 17.43 8.26
N GLY A 103 -1.19 17.67 8.12
CA GLY A 103 -0.27 17.77 9.24
C GLY A 103 0.61 16.53 9.42
N ILE A 104 0.89 16.18 10.67
CA ILE A 104 1.70 15.01 11.03
C ILE A 104 0.77 13.86 11.39
N ASN A 105 0.88 12.75 10.66
CA ASN A 105 0.14 11.49 10.87
C ASN A 105 1.04 10.52 11.61
N ILE A 106 0.55 9.92 12.69
CA ILE A 106 1.35 9.19 13.67
C ILE A 106 0.71 7.85 13.98
N ALA A 107 1.50 6.78 13.90
CA ALA A 107 1.15 5.45 14.38
C ALA A 107 2.09 5.04 15.52
N LEU A 108 1.51 4.56 16.61
CA LEU A 108 2.22 4.02 17.77
C LEU A 108 2.13 2.49 17.76
N ILE A 109 3.26 1.84 17.94
CA ILE A 109 3.38 0.38 17.96
C ILE A 109 4.11 -0.05 19.23
N ASN A 110 3.64 -1.12 19.85
CA ASN A 110 4.35 -1.73 20.97
C ASN A 110 5.65 -2.38 20.46
N GLY A 111 6.81 -1.90 20.93
CA GLY A 111 8.11 -2.38 20.45
C GLY A 111 8.46 -3.82 20.80
N LYS A 112 7.70 -4.47 21.69
CA LYS A 112 7.85 -5.90 22.01
C LYS A 112 6.93 -6.76 21.17
N THR A 113 5.64 -6.43 21.05
CA THR A 113 4.65 -7.30 20.40
C THR A 113 4.42 -6.96 18.92
N GLY A 114 4.76 -5.75 18.49
CA GLY A 114 4.42 -5.26 17.14
C GLY A 114 2.96 -4.83 16.99
N GLU A 115 2.18 -4.84 18.07
CA GLU A 115 0.75 -4.47 18.04
C GLU A 115 0.55 -2.95 18.00
N VAL A 116 -0.48 -2.53 17.27
CA VAL A 116 -0.88 -1.12 17.19
C VAL A 116 -1.47 -0.65 18.50
N MET A 117 -0.98 0.48 18.99
CA MET A 117 -1.44 1.11 20.23
C MET A 117 -2.40 2.26 19.93
N ASP A 118 -2.06 3.13 18.98
CA ASP A 118 -2.90 4.26 18.58
C ASP A 118 -2.49 4.76 17.18
N THR A 119 -3.43 5.42 16.50
CA THR A 119 -3.18 6.14 15.25
C THR A 119 -3.90 7.49 15.30
N LYS A 120 -3.17 8.60 15.12
CA LYS A 120 -3.74 9.95 15.13
C LYS A 120 -3.08 10.84 14.08
N PHE A 121 -3.70 11.95 13.75
CA PHE A 121 -3.07 13.02 12.98
C PHE A 121 -3.33 14.37 13.65
N PHE A 122 -2.41 15.31 13.46
CA PHE A 122 -2.50 16.65 14.04
C PHE A 122 -2.23 17.69 12.96
N ASP A 123 -3.19 18.58 12.72
CA ASP A 123 -3.11 19.64 11.70
C ASP A 123 -2.08 20.71 12.09
N MET A 124 -0.91 20.66 11.47
CA MET A 124 0.20 21.58 11.72
C MET A 124 0.14 22.87 10.88
N TRP A 125 -0.97 23.10 10.17
CA TRP A 125 -1.23 24.34 9.43
C TRP A 125 -2.32 25.18 10.10
N GLY A 126 -3.53 24.61 10.22
CA GLY A 126 -4.71 25.28 10.74
C GLY A 126 -5.06 24.95 12.19
N GLY A 127 -4.44 23.91 12.76
CA GLY A 127 -4.75 23.41 14.11
C GLY A 127 -3.95 24.08 15.23
N ASP A 128 -4.35 23.74 16.46
CA ASP A 128 -3.57 24.03 17.67
C ASP A 128 -2.51 22.93 17.90
N VAL A 129 -1.32 23.33 18.31
CA VAL A 129 -0.18 22.45 18.61
C VAL A 129 -0.27 21.85 20.02
N ALA A 130 -1.04 22.44 20.94
CA ALA A 130 -1.12 21.98 22.32
C ALA A 130 -1.61 20.51 22.47
N PRO A 131 -2.66 20.06 21.76
CA PRO A 131 -3.08 18.64 21.78
C PRO A 131 -2.00 17.69 21.26
N PHE A 132 -1.21 18.14 20.27
CA PHE A 132 -0.12 17.35 19.73
C PHE A 132 1.01 17.17 20.75
N ILE A 133 1.42 18.24 21.42
CA ILE A 133 2.42 18.19 22.51
C ILE A 133 1.94 17.30 23.65
N ALA A 134 0.67 17.44 24.06
CA ALA A 134 0.08 16.60 25.10
C ALA A 134 0.15 15.12 24.71
N PHE A 135 -0.17 14.78 23.46
CA PHE A 135 -0.07 13.41 22.94
C PHE A 135 1.37 12.88 22.92
N LEU A 136 2.35 13.66 22.46
CA LEU A 136 3.76 13.24 22.46
C LEU A 136 4.28 12.90 23.87
N LYS A 137 3.78 13.60 24.89
CA LYS A 137 4.16 13.37 26.29
C LYS A 137 3.58 12.08 26.88
N THR A 138 2.57 11.45 26.25
CA THR A 138 1.99 10.20 26.75
C THR A 138 2.77 8.96 26.32
N PHE A 139 3.81 9.09 25.48
CA PHE A 139 4.51 7.93 24.94
C PHE A 139 5.35 7.25 26.02
N ALA A 140 5.09 5.96 26.24
CA ALA A 140 5.85 5.12 27.15
C ALA A 140 7.13 4.60 26.50
N ASP A 141 8.17 4.37 27.31
CA ASP A 141 9.44 3.79 26.85
C ASP A 141 9.23 2.45 26.15
N GLY A 142 9.91 2.26 25.01
CA GLY A 142 9.75 1.08 24.16
C GLY A 142 8.61 1.18 23.14
N THR A 143 7.87 2.29 23.08
CA THR A 143 6.93 2.56 21.99
C THR A 143 7.70 2.90 20.71
N ILE A 144 7.41 2.18 19.62
CA ILE A 144 7.84 2.53 18.26
C ILE A 144 6.90 3.61 17.74
N VAL A 145 7.46 4.64 17.11
CA VAL A 145 6.70 5.81 16.63
C VAL A 145 6.97 6.02 15.14
N LEU A 146 5.94 5.86 14.30
CA LEU A 146 6.02 6.16 12.87
C LEU A 146 5.29 7.47 12.61
N MET A 147 5.94 8.42 11.93
CA MET A 147 5.38 9.72 11.57
C MET A 147 5.51 9.99 10.08
N ALA A 148 4.43 10.47 9.45
CA ALA A 148 4.42 10.87 8.05
C ALA A 148 3.66 12.20 7.87
N THR A 149 4.21 13.09 7.05
CA THR A 149 3.59 14.38 6.74
C THR A 149 2.51 14.26 5.65
N TYR A 150 1.52 15.15 5.71
CA TYR A 150 0.54 15.37 4.65
C TYR A 150 0.27 16.87 4.49
N ASP A 151 0.40 17.40 3.28
CA ASP A 151 0.27 18.83 2.93
C ASP A 151 1.29 19.73 3.64
N ASP A 152 1.07 20.10 4.91
CA ASP A 152 2.04 20.86 5.71
C ASP A 152 2.14 20.33 7.14
N GLY A 153 3.34 19.88 7.50
CA GLY A 153 3.67 19.34 8.82
C GLY A 153 4.38 20.31 9.76
N ALA A 154 4.63 21.57 9.37
CA ALA A 154 5.63 22.39 10.04
C ALA A 154 5.17 23.75 10.58
N THR A 155 4.16 24.39 10.00
CA THR A 155 3.86 25.81 10.25
C THR A 155 3.55 26.12 11.73
N LYS A 156 2.88 25.20 12.42
CA LYS A 156 2.51 25.34 13.84
C LYS A 156 3.48 24.64 14.80
N LEU A 157 4.52 23.98 14.30
CA LEU A 157 5.50 23.31 15.17
C LEU A 157 6.27 24.32 16.03
N THR A 158 6.20 24.13 17.34
CA THR A 158 6.99 24.89 18.32
C THR A 158 8.32 24.20 18.61
N GLU A 159 9.24 24.91 19.24
CA GLU A 159 10.51 24.35 19.71
C GLU A 159 10.30 23.16 20.66
N GLU A 160 9.28 23.23 21.53
CA GLU A 160 8.93 22.13 22.42
C GLU A 160 8.51 20.86 21.65
N ALA A 161 7.60 21.00 20.68
CA ALA A 161 7.17 19.87 19.86
C ALA A 161 8.34 19.27 19.07
N ARG A 162 9.20 20.11 18.49
CA ARG A 162 10.41 19.67 17.77
C ARG A 162 11.37 18.93 18.69
N LYS A 163 11.61 19.42 19.90
CA LYS A 163 12.46 18.76 20.89
C LYS A 163 11.91 17.40 21.30
N LEU A 164 10.60 17.31 21.58
CA LEU A 164 9.95 16.04 21.94
C LEU A 164 10.10 14.97 20.84
N ILE A 165 10.01 15.37 19.57
CA ILE A 165 10.20 14.45 18.43
C ILE A 165 11.69 14.15 18.22
N SER A 166 12.58 15.11 18.46
CA SER A 166 14.02 14.89 18.38
C SER A 166 14.48 13.88 19.44
N ASP A 167 13.89 13.90 20.64
CA ASP A 167 14.11 12.91 21.70
C ASP A 167 13.65 11.49 21.31
N LEU A 168 12.83 11.33 20.26
CA LEU A 168 12.47 10.03 19.67
C LEU A 168 13.50 9.55 18.62
N GLY A 169 14.56 10.33 18.36
CA GLY A 169 15.65 10.02 17.45
C GLY A 169 15.64 10.82 16.13
N SER A 170 14.73 11.78 15.95
CA SER A 170 14.66 12.58 14.73
C SER A 170 15.72 13.68 14.70
N THR A 171 16.31 13.87 13.52
CA THR A 171 17.23 14.98 13.22
C THR A 171 16.59 16.02 12.32
N SER A 172 15.77 15.61 11.35
CA SER A 172 15.15 16.53 10.39
C SER A 172 14.07 17.39 11.04
N ILE A 173 13.42 16.94 12.13
CA ILE A 173 12.34 17.71 12.77
C ILE A 173 12.79 19.07 13.28
N MET A 174 14.07 19.25 13.60
CA MET A 174 14.59 20.54 14.07
C MET A 174 14.58 21.61 12.97
N THR A 175 14.65 21.20 11.70
CA THR A 175 14.73 22.10 10.54
C THR A 175 13.55 21.94 9.59
N LEU A 176 12.59 21.05 9.89
CA LEU A 176 11.42 20.80 9.05
C LEU A 176 10.63 22.09 8.80
N GLY A 177 10.46 22.44 7.53
CA GLY A 177 9.84 23.66 7.06
C GLY A 177 8.49 23.46 6.36
N PHE A 178 7.90 24.58 5.94
CA PHE A 178 6.59 24.63 5.30
C PHE A 178 6.50 23.70 4.07
N ARG A 179 5.56 22.75 4.12
CA ARG A 179 5.30 21.71 3.09
C ARG A 179 6.47 20.78 2.76
N ASP A 180 7.46 20.71 3.63
CA ASP A 180 8.48 19.67 3.50
C ASP A 180 7.84 18.27 3.60
N SER A 181 8.21 17.38 2.68
CA SER A 181 7.84 15.96 2.76
C SER A 181 8.79 15.27 3.72
N TRP A 182 8.25 14.64 4.75
CA TRP A 182 9.01 13.94 5.79
C TRP A 182 8.32 12.65 6.24
N VAL A 183 9.13 11.61 6.40
CA VAL A 183 8.77 10.33 7.02
C VAL A 183 9.84 9.93 8.03
N PHE A 184 9.40 9.37 9.14
CA PHE A 184 10.26 9.03 10.26
C PHE A 184 9.74 7.82 11.00
N CYS A 185 10.65 6.94 11.40
CA CYS A 185 10.38 5.86 12.34
C CYS A 185 11.40 5.96 13.47
N GLY A 186 10.94 6.26 14.68
CA GLY A 186 11.76 6.37 15.88
C GLY A 186 11.22 5.53 17.03
N GLY A 187 11.70 5.82 18.23
CA GLY A 187 11.22 5.12 19.41
C GLY A 187 11.44 5.89 20.69
N LYS A 188 10.48 5.77 21.62
CA LYS A 188 10.62 6.37 22.95
C LYS A 188 11.68 5.62 23.75
N GLY A 189 12.68 6.36 24.23
CA GLY A 189 13.81 5.82 24.98
C GLY A 189 15.04 5.49 24.12
N ILE A 190 15.01 5.78 22.81
CA ILE A 190 16.19 5.65 21.94
C ILE A 190 17.33 6.53 22.47
N LYS A 191 18.58 6.05 22.36
CA LYS A 191 19.79 6.78 22.81
C LYS A 191 20.62 7.33 21.66
N THR A 192 20.20 7.04 20.43
CA THR A 192 20.89 7.41 19.19
C THR A 192 19.91 8.07 18.24
N LYS A 193 20.44 8.67 17.17
CA LYS A 193 19.65 9.07 16.01
C LYS A 193 19.01 7.83 15.39
N SER A 194 17.79 7.97 14.89
CA SER A 194 17.14 6.88 14.16
C SER A 194 17.82 6.67 12.80
N PRO A 195 18.04 5.41 12.38
CA PRO A 195 18.47 5.12 11.00
C PRO A 195 17.32 5.25 9.99
N PHE A 196 16.08 5.44 10.45
CA PHE A 196 14.88 5.49 9.63
C PHE A 196 14.28 6.89 9.61
N GLU A 197 14.86 7.78 8.82
CA GLU A 197 14.37 9.13 8.60
C GLU A 197 14.68 9.58 7.16
N GLN A 198 13.69 10.11 6.46
CA GLN A 198 13.85 10.66 5.11
C GLN A 198 13.05 11.97 4.97
N HIS A 199 13.61 12.92 4.24
CA HIS A 199 13.09 14.27 4.09
C HIS A 199 13.38 14.83 2.69
N ILE A 200 12.40 15.52 2.11
CA ILE A 200 12.55 16.31 0.89
C ILE A 200 12.04 17.71 1.18
N LYS A 201 12.95 18.68 1.08
CA LYS A 201 12.65 20.10 1.31
C LYS A 201 11.74 20.64 0.20
N ASN A 202 10.76 21.44 0.58
CA ASN A 202 9.98 22.25 -0.34
C ASN A 202 10.88 23.30 -0.99
N ASN A 203 11.06 23.20 -2.31
CA ASN A 203 11.85 24.13 -3.10
C ASN A 203 11.18 24.34 -4.46
N LYS A 204 10.83 25.60 -4.76
CA LYS A 204 10.14 25.99 -5.99
C LYS A 204 10.86 25.51 -7.27
N ASP A 205 12.18 25.41 -7.24
CA ASP A 205 12.97 25.05 -8.41
C ASP A 205 13.01 23.53 -8.66
N THR A 206 12.76 22.71 -7.64
CA THR A 206 12.89 21.23 -7.71
C THR A 206 11.61 20.49 -7.36
N ASN A 207 10.54 21.20 -7.02
CA ASN A 207 9.27 20.60 -6.63
C ASN A 207 8.64 19.83 -7.80
N LYS A 208 8.12 18.64 -7.51
CA LYS A 208 7.38 17.81 -8.47
C LYS A 208 5.95 18.30 -8.70
N TYR A 209 5.34 18.85 -7.66
CA TYR A 209 3.99 19.41 -7.71
C TYR A 209 4.05 20.93 -7.60
N GLU A 210 2.99 21.62 -8.01
CA GLU A 210 2.93 23.08 -7.94
C GLU A 210 2.89 23.57 -6.49
N GLY A 211 4.07 23.81 -5.90
CA GLY A 211 4.22 24.28 -4.52
C GLY A 211 4.32 23.18 -3.46
N TRP A 212 4.53 21.91 -3.85
CA TRP A 212 4.87 20.81 -2.94
C TRP A 212 5.99 19.92 -3.53
N PRO A 213 6.90 19.41 -2.69
CA PRO A 213 7.89 18.42 -3.10
C PRO A 213 7.23 17.07 -3.41
N GLU A 214 8.01 16.13 -3.97
CA GLU A 214 7.49 14.80 -4.22
C GLU A 214 7.25 13.98 -2.94
N VAL A 215 6.59 12.83 -3.12
CA VAL A 215 6.37 11.87 -2.03
C VAL A 215 7.72 11.29 -1.63
N VAL A 216 8.00 11.29 -0.33
CA VAL A 216 9.14 10.57 0.22
C VAL A 216 8.67 9.23 0.76
N GLU A 217 9.36 8.16 0.34
CA GLU A 217 9.09 6.79 0.78
C GLU A 217 10.28 6.25 1.58
N MET A 218 9.96 5.38 2.54
CA MET A 218 10.94 4.68 3.34
C MET A 218 10.40 3.30 3.71
N GLU A 219 11.27 2.30 3.63
CA GLU A 219 10.98 0.94 4.08
C GLU A 219 12.16 0.39 4.88
N GLY A 220 11.88 -0.56 5.77
CA GLY A 220 12.93 -1.13 6.60
C GLY A 220 12.45 -2.20 7.56
N CYS A 221 13.35 -2.58 8.45
CA CYS A 221 13.17 -3.63 9.45
C CYS A 221 13.50 -3.05 10.82
N ILE A 222 12.51 -2.88 11.68
CA ILE A 222 12.69 -2.32 13.03
C ILE A 222 13.07 -3.45 13.98
N PRO A 223 14.20 -3.38 14.71
CA PRO A 223 14.54 -4.41 15.69
C PRO A 223 13.47 -4.53 16.77
N GLN A 224 13.03 -5.76 17.04
CA GLN A 224 12.11 -6.05 18.14
C GLN A 224 12.84 -5.89 19.48
N LYS A 225 12.17 -5.26 20.45
CA LYS A 225 12.69 -5.14 21.81
C LYS A 225 12.48 -6.47 22.54
N LEU A 226 13.57 -7.14 22.92
CA LEU A 226 13.53 -8.46 23.54
C LEU A 226 13.49 -8.42 25.07
N GLU A 227 13.82 -7.28 25.70
CA GLU A 227 13.85 -7.09 27.17
C GLU A 227 13.27 -5.73 27.58
#